data_AF-A0A9D4D6R0-F1
#
_entry.id   AF-A0A9D4D6R0-F1
#
_cell.length_a   1.000
_cell.length_b   1.000
_cell.length_c   1.000
_cell.angle_alpha   90.00
_cell.angle_beta   90.00
_cell.angle_gamma   90.00
#
_symmetry.space_group_name_H-M   'P 1'
#
loop_
_entity.id
_entity.type
_entity.pdbx_description
1 polymer ?
#
loop_
_entity_poly.entity_id
_entity_poly.type
_entity_poly.pdbx_seq_one_letter_code
_entity_poly.pdbx_strand_id
1 'polypeptide(L)'
;MAEADKDQFEDDDNEEDVHIETKRKKIFSKELRCMMYGFGDDQNPYTESVDLIEDLVIEYITEMTKKAIEVGRPGRISVEDIIFLIRKDPKKYSRVKELLTMSEELRKARKAFDEIKYATTK
;
A
#
# COMPACT_ATOMS: atom_id res chain seq x y z
N MET A 1 15.68 -8.90 -33.70
CA MET A 1 14.33 -8.67 -33.15
C MET A 1 14.31 -9.44 -31.86
N ALA A 2 14.62 -8.77 -30.74
CA ALA A 2 14.76 -9.43 -29.44
C ALA A 2 13.36 -9.60 -28.85
N GLU A 3 13.00 -10.85 -28.57
CA GLU A 3 11.80 -11.26 -27.84
C GLU A 3 11.80 -10.61 -26.46
N ALA A 4 10.68 -9.98 -26.11
CA ALA A 4 10.40 -9.59 -24.74
C ALA A 4 9.76 -10.81 -24.06
N ASP A 5 10.52 -11.48 -23.22
CA ASP A 5 10.02 -12.49 -22.28
C ASP A 5 8.90 -11.87 -21.45
N LYS A 6 7.68 -12.30 -21.76
CA LYS A 6 6.54 -12.16 -20.86
C LYS A 6 6.58 -13.38 -19.95
N ASP A 7 7.37 -13.30 -18.88
CA ASP A 7 7.25 -14.24 -17.78
C ASP A 7 5.84 -14.09 -17.19
N GLN A 8 5.03 -15.08 -17.54
CA GLN A 8 3.74 -15.33 -16.96
C GLN A 8 4.00 -15.69 -15.50
N PHE A 9 3.43 -14.92 -14.58
CA PHE A 9 3.22 -15.40 -13.22
C PHE A 9 2.29 -16.60 -13.34
N GLU A 10 2.87 -17.80 -13.39
CA GLU A 10 2.13 -19.04 -13.20
C GLU A 10 1.78 -19.12 -11.72
N ASP A 11 0.49 -18.91 -11.41
CA ASP A 11 -0.09 -19.20 -10.11
C ASP A 11 -0.12 -20.72 -9.94
N ASP A 12 0.95 -21.32 -9.41
CA ASP A 12 0.96 -22.72 -8.97
C ASP A 12 0.36 -22.84 -7.57
N ASP A 13 -0.96 -22.75 -7.50
CA ASP A 13 -1.75 -23.05 -6.30
C ASP A 13 -1.88 -24.59 -6.16
N ASN A 14 -0.89 -25.28 -5.58
CA ASN A 14 -1.09 -26.62 -4.98
C ASN A 14 0.02 -26.99 -3.98
N GLU A 15 -0.14 -26.61 -2.72
CA GLU A 15 0.29 -27.45 -1.59
C GLU A 15 -0.79 -27.47 -0.50
N GLU A 16 -1.43 -28.63 -0.35
CA GLU A 16 -2.27 -28.95 0.80
C GLU A 16 -1.36 -29.13 2.02
N ASP A 17 -1.27 -28.12 2.88
CA ASP A 17 -0.83 -28.32 4.27
C ASP A 17 -1.94 -27.95 5.27
N VAL A 18 -2.24 -28.94 6.10
CA VAL A 18 -3.28 -28.89 7.13
C VAL A 18 -2.64 -28.27 8.37
N HIS A 19 -2.74 -26.95 8.49
CA HIS A 19 -2.55 -26.26 9.77
C HIS A 19 -3.83 -25.53 10.17
N ILE A 20 -4.44 -26.02 11.26
CA ILE A 20 -5.58 -25.40 11.95
C ILE A 20 -5.04 -24.25 12.80
N GLU A 21 -4.60 -23.19 12.16
CA GLU A 21 -4.62 -21.85 12.72
C GLU A 21 -5.59 -21.07 11.86
N THR A 22 -6.51 -20.32 12.48
CA THR A 22 -7.45 -19.41 11.80
C THR A 22 -6.76 -18.69 10.64
N LYS A 23 -6.89 -19.24 9.41
CA LYS A 23 -6.27 -18.72 8.19
C LYS A 23 -6.84 -17.32 7.97
N ARG A 24 -6.16 -16.31 8.50
CA ARG A 24 -6.40 -14.93 8.11
C ARG A 24 -6.17 -14.93 6.60
N LYS A 25 -7.18 -14.53 5.85
CA LYS A 25 -7.04 -14.37 4.40
C LYS A 25 -5.84 -13.46 4.18
N LYS A 26 -4.83 -13.96 3.47
CA LYS A 26 -3.67 -13.17 3.05
C LYS A 26 -4.17 -12.24 1.94
N ILE A 27 -4.05 -10.94 2.17
CA ILE A 27 -4.67 -9.87 1.37
C ILE A 27 -3.62 -9.18 0.50
N PHE A 28 -2.35 -9.19 0.92
CA PHE A 28 -1.31 -8.36 0.31
C PHE A 28 -0.15 -9.15 -0.32
N SER A 29 -0.23 -10.49 -0.39
CA SER A 29 0.90 -11.33 -0.81
C SER A 29 1.44 -10.94 -2.20
N LYS A 30 0.54 -10.63 -3.15
CA LYS A 30 0.92 -10.22 -4.51
C LYS A 30 1.62 -8.85 -4.52
N GLU A 31 1.03 -7.87 -3.84
CA GLU A 31 1.55 -6.50 -3.78
C GLU A 31 2.88 -6.44 -3.02
N LEU A 32 3.02 -7.23 -1.94
CA LEU A 32 4.25 -7.32 -1.16
C LEU A 32 5.38 -7.93 -1.98
N ARG A 33 5.11 -8.97 -2.77
CA ARG A 33 6.11 -9.58 -3.67
C ARG A 33 6.69 -8.53 -4.65
N CYS A 34 5.81 -7.74 -5.29
CA CYS A 34 6.23 -6.63 -6.15
C CYS A 34 7.00 -5.53 -5.38
N MET A 35 6.59 -5.23 -4.15
CA MET A 35 7.22 -4.21 -3.33
C MET A 35 8.62 -4.64 -2.88
N MET A 36 8.79 -5.89 -2.46
CA MET A 36 10.07 -6.48 -2.06
C MET A 36 11.08 -6.40 -3.20
N TYR A 37 10.69 -6.79 -4.41
CA TYR A 37 11.51 -6.61 -5.62
C TYR A 37 11.86 -5.13 -5.86
N GLY A 38 10.89 -4.22 -5.71
CA GLY A 38 11.12 -2.78 -5.83
C GLY A 38 12.10 -2.19 -4.79
N PHE A 39 12.31 -2.89 -3.66
CA PHE A 39 13.32 -2.58 -2.66
C PHE A 39 14.65 -3.32 -2.85
N GLY A 40 14.78 -4.11 -3.92
CA GLY A 40 16.01 -4.80 -4.30
C GLY A 40 16.09 -6.27 -3.87
N ASP A 41 14.98 -6.87 -3.45
CA ASP A 41 14.89 -8.32 -3.24
C ASP A 41 14.83 -9.08 -4.58
N ASP A 42 14.81 -10.42 -4.53
CA ASP A 42 14.63 -11.28 -5.69
C ASP A 42 13.24 -11.07 -6.35
N GLN A 43 13.14 -11.35 -7.64
CA GLN A 43 11.87 -11.31 -8.38
C GLN A 43 10.87 -12.33 -7.83
N ASN A 44 11.36 -13.47 -7.34
CA ASN A 44 10.58 -14.50 -6.68
C ASN A 44 11.08 -14.76 -5.24
N PRO A 45 10.75 -13.89 -4.28
CA PRO A 45 11.17 -14.05 -2.90
C PRO A 45 10.52 -15.27 -2.23
N TYR A 46 11.08 -15.75 -1.12
CA TYR A 46 10.50 -16.87 -0.38
C TYR A 46 9.10 -16.54 0.13
N THR A 47 8.15 -17.48 -0.03
CA THR A 47 6.76 -17.30 0.39
C THR A 47 6.66 -17.05 1.90
N GLU A 48 7.49 -17.71 2.69
CA GLU A 48 7.59 -17.53 4.13
C GLU A 48 8.05 -16.11 4.51
N SER A 49 8.89 -15.49 3.67
CA SER A 49 9.32 -14.09 3.87
C SER A 49 8.19 -13.12 3.54
N VAL A 50 7.44 -13.37 2.47
CA VAL A 50 6.24 -12.60 2.11
C VAL A 50 5.20 -12.69 3.22
N ASP A 51 4.94 -13.90 3.73
CA ASP A 51 3.98 -14.15 4.80
C ASP A 51 4.35 -13.45 6.10
N LEU A 52 5.63 -13.51 6.49
CA LEU A 52 6.13 -12.80 7.66
C LEU A 52 6.00 -11.29 7.51
N ILE A 53 6.37 -10.74 6.34
CA ILE A 53 6.23 -9.31 6.07
C ILE A 53 4.76 -8.90 6.12
N GLU A 54 3.84 -9.72 5.62
CA GLU A 54 2.41 -9.45 5.70
C GLU A 54 1.93 -9.32 7.15
N ASP A 55 2.34 -10.25 8.01
CA ASP A 55 1.98 -10.21 9.42
C ASP A 55 2.57 -8.97 10.13
N LEU A 56 3.83 -8.61 9.82
CA LEU A 56 4.48 -7.39 10.32
C LEU A 56 3.77 -6.12 9.85
N VAL A 57 3.31 -6.08 8.59
CA VAL A 57 2.59 -4.92 8.03
C VAL A 57 1.23 -4.76 8.69
N ILE A 58 0.50 -5.86 8.89
CA ILE A 58 -0.80 -5.84 9.59
C ILE A 58 -0.63 -5.35 11.03
N GLU A 59 0.39 -5.85 11.74
CA GLU A 59 0.71 -5.41 13.09
C GLU A 59 1.05 -3.92 13.12
N TYR A 60 1.92 -3.47 12.21
CA TYR A 60 2.31 -2.06 12.11
C TYR A 60 1.11 -1.14 11.87
N ILE A 61 0.23 -1.48 10.91
CA ILE A 61 -0.98 -0.70 10.62
C ILE A 61 -1.88 -0.66 11.85
N THR A 62 -2.06 -1.79 12.54
CA THR A 62 -2.89 -1.90 13.73
C THR A 62 -2.34 -1.03 14.86
N GLU A 63 -1.04 -1.09 15.14
CA GLU A 63 -0.40 -0.31 16.20
C GLU A 63 -0.42 1.19 15.89
N MET A 64 -0.11 1.57 14.66
CA MET A 64 -0.19 2.97 14.20
C MET A 64 -1.61 3.52 14.34
N THR A 65 -2.62 2.73 13.97
CA THR A 65 -4.04 3.12 14.07
C THR A 65 -4.44 3.32 15.53
N LYS A 66 -4.04 2.42 16.45
CA LYS A 66 -4.29 2.57 17.89
C LYS A 66 -3.66 3.87 18.44
N LYS A 67 -2.39 4.11 18.14
CA LYS A 67 -1.69 5.36 18.54
C LYS A 67 -2.38 6.60 17.97
N ALA A 68 -2.92 6.52 16.75
CA ALA A 68 -3.61 7.64 16.12
C ALA A 68 -4.94 7.95 16.83
N ILE A 69 -5.68 6.92 17.26
CA ILE A 69 -6.90 7.08 18.06
C ILE A 69 -6.61 7.72 19.42
N GLU A 70 -5.50 7.34 20.07
CA GLU A 70 -5.10 7.88 21.38
C GLU A 70 -4.74 9.37 21.33
N VAL A 71 -4.11 9.82 20.23
CA VAL A 71 -3.69 11.21 20.05
C VAL A 71 -4.82 12.07 19.43
N GLY A 72 -5.65 11.47 18.59
CA GLY A 72 -6.68 12.13 17.82
C GLY A 72 -8.00 12.33 18.58
N ARG A 73 -9.05 12.68 17.84
CA ARG A 73 -10.39 12.82 18.41
C ARG A 73 -11.03 11.44 18.62
N PRO A 74 -11.72 11.20 19.75
CA PRO A 74 -12.45 9.96 19.96
C PRO A 74 -13.40 9.64 18.81
N GLY A 75 -13.34 8.40 18.30
CA GLY A 75 -14.27 7.90 17.28
C GLY A 75 -13.95 8.26 15.83
N ARG A 76 -12.89 9.03 15.53
CA ARG A 76 -12.48 9.30 14.15
C ARG A 76 -10.97 9.53 14.02
N ILE A 77 -10.36 8.87 13.04
CA ILE A 77 -8.97 9.08 12.64
C ILE A 77 -8.95 10.06 11.45
N SER A 78 -8.09 11.06 11.53
CA SER A 78 -7.80 12.02 10.48
C SER A 78 -6.39 11.83 9.92
N VAL A 79 -6.11 12.44 8.75
CA VAL A 79 -4.77 12.36 8.12
C VAL A 79 -3.75 13.08 9.00
N GLU A 80 -4.17 14.16 9.65
CA GLU A 80 -3.38 14.96 10.58
C GLU A 80 -2.87 14.14 11.76
N ASP A 81 -3.66 13.19 12.26
CA ASP A 81 -3.27 12.31 13.37
C ASP A 81 -2.10 11.42 12.98
N ILE A 82 -2.13 10.85 11.77
CA ILE A 82 -1.05 10.02 11.23
C ILE A 82 0.20 10.85 10.96
N ILE A 83 0.04 12.03 10.36
CA ILE A 83 1.13 12.99 10.12
C ILE A 83 1.81 13.37 11.44
N PHE A 84 1.02 13.59 12.49
CA PHE A 84 1.55 13.90 13.80
C PHE A 84 2.40 12.75 14.34
N LEU A 85 1.97 11.50 14.24
CA LEU A 85 2.76 10.36 14.72
C LEU A 85 4.12 10.26 14.02
N ILE A 86 4.18 10.46 12.71
CA ILE A 86 5.42 10.34 11.92
C ILE A 86 6.30 11.61 11.94
N ARG A 87 5.88 12.69 12.59
CA ARG A 87 6.56 14.01 12.54
C ARG A 87 8.05 14.01 12.92
N LYS A 88 8.47 13.00 13.69
CA LYS A 88 9.86 12.86 14.15
C LYS A 88 10.76 12.19 13.10
N ASP A 89 10.18 11.54 12.08
CA ASP A 89 10.92 10.94 10.97
C ASP A 89 10.90 11.92 9.78
N PRO A 90 11.99 12.67 9.53
CA PRO A 90 12.01 13.72 8.52
C PRO A 90 11.82 13.17 7.11
N LYS A 91 12.28 11.94 6.83
CA LYS A 91 12.15 11.31 5.51
C LYS A 91 10.69 10.95 5.22
N LYS A 92 10.04 10.25 6.16
CA LYS A 92 8.62 9.90 6.02
C LYS A 92 7.74 11.15 5.98
N TYR A 93 8.03 12.13 6.84
CA TYR A 93 7.27 13.37 6.91
C TYR A 93 7.33 14.19 5.62
N SER A 94 8.52 14.36 5.02
CA SER A 94 8.65 15.02 3.72
C SER A 94 7.89 14.27 2.63
N ARG A 95 8.07 12.95 2.60
CA ARG A 95 7.47 12.10 1.56
C ARG A 95 5.94 12.14 1.59
N VAL A 96 5.33 12.11 2.79
CA VAL A 96 3.87 12.19 2.94
C VAL A 96 3.34 13.53 2.45
N LYS A 97 4.02 14.65 2.75
CA LYS A 97 3.62 15.96 2.25
C LYS A 97 3.61 16.02 0.72
N GLU A 98 4.70 15.57 0.10
CA GLU A 98 4.81 15.54 -1.37
C GLU A 98 3.68 14.72 -2.02
N LEU A 99 3.41 13.53 -1.48
CA LEU A 99 2.35 12.65 -1.98
C LEU A 99 0.96 13.27 -1.86
N LEU A 100 0.67 13.94 -0.74
CA LEU A 100 -0.60 14.62 -0.54
C LEU A 100 -0.77 15.82 -1.48
N THR A 101 0.28 16.63 -1.66
CA THR A 101 0.27 17.75 -2.61
C THR A 101 0.02 17.27 -4.03
N MET A 102 0.75 16.24 -4.49
CA MET A 102 0.58 15.66 -5.82
C MET A 102 -0.84 15.09 -6.02
N SER A 103 -1.37 14.39 -5.02
CA SER A 103 -2.74 13.87 -5.05
C SER A 103 -3.78 14.99 -5.19
N GLU A 104 -3.58 16.11 -4.49
CA GLU A 104 -4.47 17.27 -4.59
C GLU A 104 -4.40 17.92 -5.98
N GLU A 105 -3.19 18.07 -6.55
CA GLU A 105 -2.98 18.59 -7.90
C GLU A 105 -3.65 17.72 -8.96
N LEU A 106 -3.46 16.40 -8.88
CA LEU A 106 -4.11 15.44 -9.79
C LEU A 106 -5.64 15.51 -9.68
N ARG A 107 -6.17 15.65 -8.46
CA ARG A 107 -7.61 15.81 -8.23
C ARG A 107 -8.15 17.10 -8.85
N LYS A 108 -7.42 18.22 -8.71
CA LYS A 108 -7.79 19.50 -9.33
C LYS A 108 -7.77 19.41 -10.86
N ALA A 109 -6.73 18.80 -11.43
CA ALA A 109 -6.60 18.60 -12.87
C ALA A 109 -7.78 17.78 -13.41
N ARG A 110 -8.09 16.62 -12.80
CA ARG A 110 -9.23 15.77 -13.21
C ARG A 110 -10.55 16.54 -13.21
N LYS A 111 -10.82 17.32 -12.16
CA LYS A 111 -12.03 18.14 -12.07
C LYS A 111 -12.11 19.18 -13.19
N ALA A 112 -11.02 19.86 -13.49
CA ALA A 112 -10.96 20.83 -14.60
C ALA A 112 -11.21 20.17 -15.96
N PHE A 113 -10.66 18.98 -16.20
CA PHE A 113 -10.91 18.21 -17.43
C PHE A 113 -12.38 17.79 -17.59
N ASP A 114 -13.01 17.32 -16.51
CA ASP A 114 -14.42 16.93 -16.54
C ASP A 114 -15.32 18.13 -16.84
N GLU A 115 -15.08 19.28 -16.20
CA GLU A 115 -15.81 20.52 -16.45
C GLU A 115 -15.70 20.99 -17.92
N ILE A 116 -14.50 20.89 -18.51
CA ILE A 116 -14.28 21.20 -19.93
C ILE A 116 -15.05 20.22 -20.82
N LYS A 117 -15.02 18.92 -20.54
CA LYS A 117 -15.73 17.90 -21.33
C LYS A 117 -17.25 18.14 -21.34
N TYR A 118 -17.83 18.53 -20.20
CA TYR A 118 -19.25 18.89 -20.12
C TYR A 118 -19.59 20.18 -20.86
N ALA A 119 -18.67 21.15 -20.92
CA ALA A 119 -18.87 22.41 -21.65
C ALA A 119 -18.77 22.23 -23.18
N THR A 120 -17.90 21.34 -23.68
CA THR A 120 -17.70 21.09 -25.12
C THR A 120 -18.74 20.15 -25.73
N THR A 121 -19.50 19.41 -24.92
CA THR A 121 -20.54 18.45 -25.37
C THR A 121 -21.96 19.05 -25.32
N LYS A 122 -22.09 20.38 -25.18
CA LYS A 122 -23.35 21.12 -25.28
C LYS A 122 -23.42 21.93 -26.57
#